data_AF-A0A498IL35-F1
#
_entry.id   AF-A0A498IL35-F1
#
_cell.length_a   1.000
_cell.length_b   1.000
_cell.length_c   1.000
_cell.angle_alpha   90.00
_cell.angle_beta   90.00
_cell.angle_gamma   90.00
#
_symmetry.space_group_name_H-M   'P 1'
#
loop_
_entity.id
_entity.type
_entity.pdbx_description
1 polymer ?
#
loop_
_entity_poly.entity_id
_entity_poly.type
_entity_poly.pdbx_seq_one_letter_code
_entity_poly.pdbx_strand_id
1 'polypeptide(L)'
;MYGQGVDSEISNQLIGLMVYLSIEDDTKDLYLFINSPGGWVIPGVAIYDTMQFVRPDIQTICMGLAASMRSFILVMIHQPASSFYEAHMGEFILEAEELLKLRETVTRVYVQRIGKPLWVVSENMERDVFMLATETQAHGIVDLVVTE
;
A
#
# COMPACT_ATOMS: atom_id res chain seq x y z
N MET A 1 5.46 11.52 5.11
CA MET A 1 5.46 10.70 6.35
C MET A 1 6.89 10.21 6.62
N TYR A 2 7.48 10.52 7.77
CA TYR A 2 8.88 10.20 8.09
C TYR A 2 8.94 9.23 9.28
N GLY A 3 9.39 7.99 9.06
CA GLY A 3 9.80 7.05 10.12
C GLY A 3 8.69 6.44 11.00
N GLN A 4 7.43 6.87 10.89
CA GLN A 4 6.29 6.34 11.67
C GLN A 4 5.44 5.36 10.87
N GLY A 5 4.80 4.41 11.57
CA GLY A 5 3.84 3.48 10.99
C GLY A 5 2.59 4.21 10.49
N VAL A 6 1.91 3.68 9.46
CA VAL A 6 0.63 4.22 8.99
C VAL A 6 -0.48 3.73 9.91
N ASP A 7 -1.06 4.65 10.68
CA ASP A 7 -2.25 4.43 11.50
C ASP A 7 -3.45 5.22 10.96
N SER A 8 -4.59 5.10 11.63
CA SER A 8 -5.83 5.78 11.24
C SER A 8 -5.72 7.31 11.31
N GLU A 9 -4.94 7.86 12.22
CA GLU A 9 -4.79 9.32 12.36
C GLU A 9 -4.05 9.89 11.17
N ILE A 10 -2.87 9.34 10.85
CA ILE A 10 -2.06 9.80 9.74
C ILE A 10 -2.79 9.54 8.41
N SER A 11 -3.50 8.41 8.29
CA SER A 11 -4.35 8.12 7.13
C SER A 11 -5.43 9.18 6.93
N ASN A 12 -6.20 9.51 7.96
CA ASN A 12 -7.25 10.51 7.86
C ASN A 12 -6.70 11.90 7.49
N GLN A 13 -5.52 12.26 8.01
CA GLN A 13 -4.84 13.50 7.64
C GLN A 13 -4.43 13.51 6.16
N LEU A 14 -3.87 12.41 5.64
CA LEU A 14 -3.52 12.31 4.22
C LEU A 14 -4.75 12.35 3.32
N ILE A 15 -5.82 11.63 3.68
CA ILE A 15 -7.08 11.63 2.94
C ILE A 15 -7.66 13.04 2.87
N GLY A 16 -7.74 13.72 4.02
CA GLY A 16 -8.22 15.10 4.10
C GLY A 16 -7.39 16.05 3.23
N LEU A 17 -6.07 15.92 3.24
CA LEU A 17 -5.18 16.75 2.42
C LEU A 17 -5.35 16.47 0.92
N MET A 18 -5.46 15.20 0.50
CA MET A 18 -5.68 14.83 -0.90
C MET A 18 -7.00 15.39 -1.42
N VAL A 19 -8.08 15.23 -0.65
CA VAL A 19 -9.40 15.76 -1.00
C VAL A 19 -9.38 17.29 -1.03
N TYR A 20 -8.77 17.93 -0.02
CA TYR A 20 -8.66 19.39 0.03
C TYR A 20 -7.90 19.95 -1.17
N LEU A 21 -6.72 19.41 -1.48
CA LEU A 21 -5.92 19.85 -2.62
C LEU A 21 -6.63 19.59 -3.95
N SER A 22 -7.37 18.47 -4.07
CA SER A 22 -8.21 18.18 -5.24
C SER A 22 -9.38 19.14 -5.39
N ILE A 23 -9.89 19.75 -4.32
CA ILE A 23 -10.95 20.76 -4.39
C ILE A 23 -10.36 22.14 -4.75
N GLU A 24 -9.18 22.46 -4.20
CA GLU A 24 -8.47 23.72 -4.49
C GLU A 24 -8.02 23.80 -5.95
N ASP A 25 -7.44 22.71 -6.48
CA ASP A 25 -6.99 22.63 -7.87
C ASP A 25 -6.98 21.16 -8.35
N ASP A 26 -7.96 20.81 -9.18
CA ASP A 26 -8.13 19.45 -9.69
C ASP A 26 -7.24 19.14 -10.92
N THR A 27 -6.40 20.09 -11.33
CA THR A 27 -5.52 19.98 -12.51
C THR A 27 -4.05 19.76 -12.16
N LYS A 28 -3.66 20.01 -10.91
CA LYS A 28 -2.27 19.87 -10.46
C LYS A 28 -2.02 18.51 -9.84
N ASP A 29 -1.07 17.78 -10.40
CA ASP A 29 -0.57 16.53 -9.85
C ASP A 29 -0.12 16.69 -8.39
N LEU A 30 -0.40 15.65 -7.60
CA LEU A 30 -0.01 15.58 -6.20
C LEU A 30 1.22 14.70 -6.05
N TYR A 31 2.19 15.15 -5.24
CA TYR A 31 3.41 14.42 -4.98
C TYR A 31 3.37 13.87 -3.55
N LEU A 32 3.32 12.55 -3.43
CA LEU A 32 3.26 11.85 -2.15
C LEU A 32 4.63 11.27 -1.79
N PHE A 33 5.32 11.90 -0.84
CA PHE A 33 6.61 11.46 -0.34
C PHE A 33 6.48 10.46 0.82
N ILE A 34 7.09 9.29 0.64
CA ILE A 34 6.88 8.14 1.51
C ILE A 34 8.24 7.62 2.03
N ASN A 35 8.39 7.63 3.35
CA ASN A 35 9.47 6.98 4.11
C ASN A 35 8.94 6.31 5.39
N SER A 36 8.79 4.98 5.46
CA SER A 36 8.28 4.29 6.68
C SER A 36 8.35 2.77 6.62
N PRO A 37 8.40 2.14 7.80
CA PRO A 37 8.44 0.69 7.95
C PRO A 37 7.12 -0.05 7.67
N GLY A 38 5.98 0.61 7.41
CA GLY A 38 4.68 -0.05 7.17
C GLY A 38 3.54 0.49 8.02
N GLY A 39 2.51 -0.31 8.30
CA GLY A 39 1.36 0.14 9.11
C GLY A 39 0.15 -0.80 9.03
N TRP A 40 -0.98 -0.29 9.52
CA TRP A 40 -2.26 -1.00 9.53
C TRP A 40 -2.83 -1.11 8.12
N VAL A 41 -3.48 -2.24 7.84
CA VAL A 41 -3.99 -2.55 6.49
C VAL A 41 -5.13 -1.62 6.07
N ILE A 42 -6.12 -1.45 6.95
CA ILE A 42 -7.33 -0.68 6.64
C ILE A 42 -7.01 0.80 6.34
N PRO A 43 -6.19 1.50 7.14
CA PRO A 43 -5.70 2.84 6.79
C PRO A 43 -4.98 2.88 5.44
N GLY A 44 -4.19 1.85 5.12
CA GLY A 44 -3.51 1.75 3.82
C GLY A 44 -4.48 1.66 2.64
N VAL A 45 -5.52 0.84 2.76
CA VAL A 45 -6.58 0.71 1.74
C VAL A 45 -7.37 2.01 1.60
N ALA A 46 -7.70 2.69 2.70
CA ALA A 46 -8.42 3.95 2.65
C ALA A 46 -7.64 5.05 1.90
N ILE A 47 -6.31 5.13 2.12
CA ILE A 47 -5.43 6.02 1.35
C ILE A 47 -5.46 5.63 -0.13
N TYR A 48 -5.30 4.34 -0.44
CA TYR A 48 -5.32 3.83 -1.81
C TYR A 48 -6.61 4.19 -2.55
N ASP A 49 -7.77 3.95 -1.94
CA ASP A 49 -9.07 4.23 -2.55
C ASP A 49 -9.24 5.74 -2.77
N THR A 50 -8.78 6.56 -1.83
CA THR A 50 -8.76 8.02 -1.99
C THR A 50 -7.89 8.44 -3.16
N MET A 51 -6.72 7.80 -3.34
CA MET A 51 -5.85 8.08 -4.47
C MET A 51 -6.50 7.77 -5.83
N GLN A 52 -7.36 6.75 -5.89
CA GLN A 52 -8.12 6.42 -7.10
C GLN A 52 -9.37 7.29 -7.29
N PHE A 53 -9.86 7.90 -6.21
CA PHE A 53 -11.07 8.72 -6.21
C PHE A 53 -10.80 10.17 -6.62
N VAL A 54 -9.71 10.76 -6.16
CA VAL A 54 -9.37 12.15 -6.49
C VAL A 54 -8.99 12.29 -7.96
N ARG A 55 -9.28 13.45 -8.55
CA ARG A 55 -9.02 13.69 -9.97
C ARG A 55 -7.54 13.89 -10.31
N PRO A 56 -6.74 14.61 -9.50
CA PRO A 56 -5.32 14.78 -9.79
C PRO A 56 -4.56 13.46 -9.80
N ASP A 57 -3.60 13.34 -10.71
CA ASP A 57 -2.67 12.21 -10.69
C ASP A 57 -1.75 12.30 -9.48
N ILE A 58 -1.61 11.18 -8.76
CA ILE A 58 -0.77 11.11 -7.57
C ILE A 58 0.53 10.41 -7.90
N GLN A 59 1.60 11.19 -7.94
CA GLN A 59 2.96 10.70 -8.12
C GLN A 59 3.54 10.32 -6.76
N THR A 60 3.88 9.04 -6.60
CA THR A 60 4.43 8.54 -5.36
C THR A 60 5.95 8.47 -5.43
N ILE A 61 6.62 9.02 -4.41
CA ILE A 61 8.08 9.09 -4.36
C ILE A 61 8.55 8.39 -3.09
N CYS A 62 9.23 7.26 -3.26
CA CYS A 62 9.86 6.53 -2.16
C CYS A 62 11.19 7.19 -1.78
N MET A 63 11.32 7.60 -0.52
CA MET A 63 12.53 8.20 0.03
C MET A 63 13.06 7.28 1.14
N GLY A 64 14.15 6.54 0.87
CA GLY A 64 14.76 5.63 1.85
C GLY A 64 14.19 4.22 1.81
N LEU A 65 13.34 3.85 2.76
CA LEU A 65 12.76 2.50 2.89
C LEU A 65 11.24 2.52 2.68
N ALA A 66 10.73 1.62 1.83
CA ALA A 66 9.32 1.26 1.73
C ALA A 66 9.14 -0.22 2.04
N ALA A 67 8.37 -0.52 3.08
CA ALA A 67 8.10 -1.87 3.55
C ALA A 67 6.61 -2.10 3.86
N SER A 68 6.15 -3.34 3.63
CA SER A 68 4.90 -3.97 4.06
C SER A 68 3.60 -3.37 3.49
N MET A 69 2.90 -2.50 4.21
CA MET A 69 1.67 -1.86 3.71
C MET A 69 1.94 -0.64 2.82
N ARG A 70 3.13 -0.02 2.95
CA ARG A 70 3.55 1.06 2.06
C ARG A 70 3.91 0.62 0.67
N SER A 71 3.72 -0.65 0.46
CA SER A 71 3.95 -1.35 -0.76
C SER A 71 2.82 -1.36 -1.73
N PHE A 72 1.67 -1.39 -1.10
CA PHE A 72 0.39 -1.27 -1.73
C PHE A 72 0.19 0.16 -2.22
N ILE A 73 0.70 1.12 -1.44
CA ILE A 73 0.74 2.55 -1.79
C ILE A 73 1.96 2.88 -2.67
N LEU A 74 3.09 2.18 -2.53
CA LEU A 74 4.34 2.40 -3.28
C LEU A 74 5.07 1.10 -3.69
N VAL A 75 5.72 0.38 -2.77
CA VAL A 75 6.62 -0.76 -3.06
C VAL A 75 6.86 -1.74 -1.85
N MET A 76 6.67 -3.07 -2.02
CA MET A 76 6.93 -4.24 -1.09
C MET A 76 5.75 -5.24 -0.81
N ILE A 77 5.56 -6.20 -1.69
CA ILE A 77 4.58 -7.29 -1.56
C ILE A 77 4.70 -8.04 -0.19
N HIS A 78 3.72 -7.90 0.74
CA HIS A 78 3.64 -8.66 2.01
C HIS A 78 2.19 -9.01 2.36
N GLN A 79 1.96 -10.11 3.09
CA GLN A 79 0.61 -10.49 3.53
C GLN A 79 0.07 -9.54 4.59
N PRO A 80 -1.24 -9.25 4.59
CA PRO A 80 -1.87 -8.61 5.74
C PRO A 80 -1.73 -9.53 6.97
N ALA A 81 -1.04 -9.07 8.00
CA ALA A 81 -0.95 -9.76 9.29
C ALA A 81 -2.03 -9.20 10.25
N SER A 82 -2.81 -10.09 10.86
CA SER A 82 -3.73 -9.74 11.94
C SER A 82 -3.07 -9.98 13.30
N SER A 83 -3.16 -9.02 14.21
CA SER A 83 -2.86 -9.21 15.63
C SER A 83 -4.14 -9.66 16.34
N PHE A 84 -4.34 -10.97 16.47
CA PHE A 84 -5.49 -11.53 17.16
C PHE A 84 -5.50 -11.08 18.63
N TYR A 85 -6.54 -10.36 19.04
CA TYR A 85 -6.94 -10.24 20.45
C TYR A 85 -7.88 -11.39 20.79
N GLU A 86 -7.89 -11.81 22.06
CA GLU A 86 -8.66 -12.92 22.63
C GLU A 86 -10.15 -12.93 22.18
N ALA A 87 -10.48 -13.61 21.08
CA ALA A 87 -11.84 -13.71 20.55
C ALA A 87 -12.33 -15.17 20.56
N HIS A 88 -13.65 -15.37 20.71
CA HIS A 88 -14.26 -16.70 20.76
C HIS A 88 -14.15 -17.39 19.38
N MET A 89 -14.07 -18.73 19.35
CA MET A 89 -13.81 -19.53 18.13
C MET A 89 -14.69 -19.19 16.89
N GLY A 90 -15.93 -18.73 17.08
CA GLY A 90 -16.80 -18.32 15.98
C GLY A 90 -16.42 -16.97 15.35
N GLU A 91 -15.99 -16.00 16.17
CA GLU A 91 -15.47 -14.71 15.71
C GLU A 91 -14.13 -14.89 15.00
N PHE A 92 -13.29 -15.81 15.49
CA PHE A 92 -12.03 -16.18 14.86
C PHE A 92 -12.19 -16.67 13.40
N ILE A 93 -13.19 -17.52 13.13
CA ILE A 93 -13.44 -18.01 11.77
C ILE A 93 -13.90 -16.86 10.86
N LEU A 94 -14.75 -15.97 11.37
CA LEU A 94 -15.27 -14.84 10.60
C LEU A 94 -14.17 -13.82 10.28
N GLU A 95 -13.31 -13.49 11.26
CA GLU A 95 -12.11 -12.66 11.06
C GLU A 95 -11.13 -13.28 10.07
N ALA A 96 -10.96 -14.61 10.11
CA ALA A 96 -10.10 -15.31 9.15
C ALA A 96 -10.64 -15.23 7.72
N GLU A 97 -11.95 -15.37 7.52
CA GLU A 97 -12.59 -15.18 6.21
C GLU A 97 -12.44 -13.74 5.70
N GLU A 98 -12.60 -12.74 6.56
CA GLU A 98 -12.38 -11.34 6.20
C GLU A 98 -10.92 -11.06 5.84
N LEU A 99 -9.98 -11.62 6.59
CA LEU A 99 -8.55 -11.50 6.30
C LEU A 99 -8.20 -12.15 4.95
N LEU A 100 -8.79 -13.30 4.61
CA LEU A 100 -8.61 -13.95 3.32
C LEU A 100 -9.17 -13.10 2.17
N LYS A 101 -10.37 -12.52 2.32
CA LYS A 101 -10.95 -11.59 1.32
C LYS A 101 -10.10 -10.35 1.13
N LEU A 102 -9.55 -9.81 2.21
CA LEU A 102 -8.65 -8.67 2.19
C LEU A 102 -7.34 -9.03 1.46
N ARG A 103 -6.74 -10.17 1.79
CA ARG A 103 -5.56 -10.69 1.10
C ARG A 103 -5.82 -10.85 -0.39
N GLU A 104 -6.94 -11.45 -0.80
CA GLU A 104 -7.30 -11.63 -2.20
C GLU A 104 -7.43 -10.28 -2.93
N THR A 105 -8.10 -9.31 -2.30
CA THR A 105 -8.29 -7.96 -2.85
C THR A 105 -6.95 -7.27 -3.06
N VAL A 106 -6.06 -7.32 -2.06
CA VAL A 106 -4.71 -6.76 -2.13
C VAL A 106 -3.89 -7.45 -3.24
N THR A 107 -3.95 -8.78 -3.33
CA THR A 107 -3.23 -9.56 -4.35
C THR A 107 -3.68 -9.17 -5.75
N ARG A 108 -4.99 -8.97 -5.97
CA ARG A 108 -5.56 -8.59 -7.27
C ARG A 108 -5.08 -7.20 -7.71
N VAL A 109 -4.97 -6.24 -6.79
CA VAL A 109 -4.41 -4.91 -7.08
C VAL A 109 -2.95 -5.01 -7.51
N TYR A 110 -2.15 -5.84 -6.84
CA TYR A 110 -0.76 -6.08 -7.27
C TYR A 110 -0.67 -6.72 -8.66
N VAL A 111 -1.54 -7.69 -8.97
CA VAL A 111 -1.61 -8.28 -10.31
C VAL A 111 -1.89 -7.21 -11.38
N GLN A 112 -2.82 -6.29 -11.10
CA GLN A 112 -3.17 -5.20 -12.02
C GLN A 112 -2.01 -4.22 -12.23
N ARG A 113 -1.25 -3.89 -11.17
CA ARG A 113 -0.15 -2.92 -11.24
C ARG A 113 1.13 -3.51 -11.83
N ILE A 114 1.50 -4.71 -11.41
CA ILE A 114 2.77 -5.36 -11.80
C ILE A 114 2.63 -6.05 -13.17
N GLY A 115 1.42 -6.44 -13.56
CA GLY A 115 1.17 -7.18 -14.81
C GLY A 115 1.64 -8.64 -14.78
N LYS A 116 1.99 -9.16 -13.60
CA LYS A 116 2.38 -10.58 -13.40
C LYS A 116 1.18 -11.45 -13.04
N PRO A 117 1.20 -12.75 -13.38
CA PRO A 117 0.09 -13.65 -13.07
C PRO A 117 -0.11 -13.82 -11.55
N LEU A 118 -1.35 -14.08 -11.14
CA LEU A 118 -1.78 -14.17 -9.74
C LEU A 118 -0.89 -15.08 -8.88
N TRP A 119 -0.49 -16.24 -9.41
CA TRP A 119 0.33 -17.20 -8.68
C TRP A 119 1.73 -16.65 -8.34
N VAL A 120 2.35 -15.88 -9.23
CA VAL A 120 3.66 -15.22 -8.98
C VAL A 120 3.52 -14.17 -7.90
N VAL A 121 2.46 -13.36 -7.96
CA VAL A 121 2.20 -12.33 -6.95
C VAL A 121 1.91 -12.98 -5.60
N SER A 122 1.09 -14.04 -5.56
CA SER A 122 0.77 -14.77 -4.34
C SER A 122 1.99 -15.39 -3.68
N GLU A 123 2.89 -16.01 -4.46
CA GLU A 123 4.13 -16.58 -3.95
C GLU A 123 5.07 -15.49 -3.40
N ASN A 124 5.19 -14.37 -4.11
CA ASN A 124 5.96 -13.22 -3.64
C ASN A 124 5.38 -12.60 -2.36
N MET A 125 4.07 -12.74 -2.11
CA MET A 125 3.43 -12.31 -0.86
C MET A 125 3.71 -13.24 0.31
N GLU A 126 4.06 -14.51 0.08
CA GLU A 126 4.25 -15.48 1.17
C GLU A 126 5.52 -15.27 1.99
N ARG A 127 6.50 -14.53 1.47
CA ARG A 127 7.76 -14.26 2.18
C ARG A 127 8.14 -12.80 2.09
N ASP A 128 8.82 -12.33 3.12
CA ASP A 128 9.49 -11.04 3.07
C ASP A 128 10.59 -11.06 2.01
N VAL A 129 10.35 -10.36 0.90
CA VAL A 129 11.34 -10.16 -0.15
C VAL A 129 11.88 -8.73 -0.05
N PHE A 130 13.17 -8.62 0.27
CA PHE A 130 13.90 -7.36 0.20
C PHE A 130 14.48 -7.21 -1.20
N MET A 131 14.16 -6.10 -1.87
CA MET A 131 14.65 -5.78 -3.21
C MET A 131 15.38 -4.44 -3.19
N LEU A 132 16.48 -4.34 -3.92
CA LEU A 132 17.11 -3.08 -4.27
C LEU A 132 16.19 -2.26 -5.19
N ALA A 133 16.44 -0.96 -5.31
CA ALA A 133 15.65 -0.08 -6.17
C ALA A 133 15.63 -0.57 -7.65
N THR A 134 16.76 -1.03 -8.17
CA THR A 134 16.88 -1.58 -9.52
C THR A 134 16.15 -2.92 -9.69
N GLU A 135 16.21 -3.80 -8.70
CA GLU A 135 15.45 -5.06 -8.69
C GLU A 135 13.95 -4.77 -8.63
N THR A 136 13.55 -3.80 -7.82
CA THR A 136 12.17 -3.35 -7.69
C THR A 136 11.62 -2.83 -9.02
N GLN A 137 12.42 -2.05 -9.75
CA GLN A 137 12.07 -1.56 -11.09
C GLN A 137 11.92 -2.72 -12.08
N ALA A 138 12.89 -3.65 -12.11
CA ALA A 138 12.82 -4.85 -12.96
C ALA A 138 11.61 -5.74 -12.60
N HIS A 139 11.15 -5.70 -11.36
CA HIS A 139 9.96 -6.41 -10.92
C HIS A 139 8.64 -5.76 -11.38
N GLY A 140 8.65 -4.52 -11.87
CA GLY A 140 7.46 -3.78 -12.29
C GLY A 140 6.70 -3.14 -11.13
N ILE A 141 7.36 -2.93 -9.99
CA ILE A 141 6.75 -2.31 -8.80
C ILE A 141 7.00 -0.79 -8.81
N VAL A 142 8.09 -0.34 -9.42
CA VAL A 142 8.45 1.07 -9.59
C VAL A 142 8.72 1.35 -11.06
N ASP A 143 8.24 2.48 -11.55
CA ASP A 143 8.46 2.90 -12.94
C ASP A 143 9.88 3.46 -13.15
N LEU A 144 10.34 4.32 -12.22
CA LEU A 144 11.60 5.04 -12.32
C LEU A 144 12.43 4.96 -11.03
N VAL A 145 13.71 4.62 -11.18
CA VAL A 145 14.72 4.83 -10.15
C VAL A 145 15.50 6.08 -10.51
N VAL A 146 15.47 7.09 -9.65
CA VAL A 146 16.27 8.30 -9.83
C VAL A 146 17.73 7.95 -9.50
N THR A 147 18.58 7.92 -10.52
CA THR A 147 20.04 7.86 -10.41
C THR A 147 20.63 9.23 -10.77
N GLU A 148 21.77 9.59 -10.18
CA GLU A 148 22.49 10.84 -10.49
C GLU A 148 22.75 11.04 -11.99
#